data_AF-A0A657LRH5-F1
#
_entry.id   AF-A0A657LRH5-F1
#
_cell.length_a   1.000
_cell.length_b   1.000
_cell.length_c   1.000
_cell.angle_alpha   90.00
_cell.angle_beta   90.00
_cell.angle_gamma   90.00
#
_symmetry.space_group_name_H-M   'P 1'
#
loop_
_entity.id
_entity.type
_entity.pdbx_description
1 polymer ?
#
loop_
_entity_poly.entity_id
_entity_poly.type
_entity_poly.pdbx_seq_one_letter_code
_entity_poly.pdbx_strand_id
1 'polypeptide(L)'
;MPGRAILTTPDAISPLVLSPGLPKSREGDPAFAEPWQAEAFAMTVQLHEKGVFSWSEWAEVLSQELYGPGRRADASDYYDCWVAALSRLVTELSITSRADLDQLTQRWQEAAEATPHGAPIRLENAPGR
;
A
#
# COMPACT_ATOMS: atom_id res chain seq x y z
N MET A 1 -15.92 43.02 -14.91
CA MET A 1 -15.60 42.22 -13.71
C MET A 1 -15.31 40.79 -14.16
N PRO A 2 -14.06 40.40 -14.46
CA PRO A 2 -13.73 39.01 -14.79
C PRO A 2 -13.44 38.23 -13.51
N GLY A 3 -14.19 37.15 -13.27
CA GLY A 3 -13.97 36.21 -12.19
C GLY A 3 -12.66 35.44 -12.41
N ARG A 4 -11.78 35.44 -11.41
CA ARG A 4 -10.59 34.59 -11.39
C ARG A 4 -10.98 33.22 -10.83
N ALA A 5 -10.81 32.20 -11.65
CA ALA A 5 -10.81 30.81 -11.23
C ALA A 5 -9.72 30.61 -10.16
N ILE A 6 -10.10 30.08 -9.00
CA ILE A 6 -9.15 29.58 -8.00
C ILE A 6 -8.80 28.17 -8.44
N LEU A 7 -7.84 28.03 -9.35
CA LEU A 7 -7.16 26.77 -9.57
C LEU A 7 -6.20 26.59 -8.39
N THR A 8 -6.62 25.78 -7.42
CA THR A 8 -5.76 25.28 -6.34
C THR A 8 -4.55 24.59 -6.97
N THR A 9 -3.37 25.14 -6.73
CA THR A 9 -2.07 24.49 -7.02
C THR A 9 -1.93 23.24 -6.17
N PRO A 10 -1.50 22.08 -6.72
CA PRO A 10 -1.21 20.90 -5.92
C PRO A 10 0.19 21.09 -5.31
N ASP A 11 0.25 21.90 -4.25
CA ASP A 11 1.43 22.02 -3.40
C ASP A 11 1.02 21.92 -1.92
N ALA A 12 -0.01 21.09 -1.67
CA ALA A 12 -0.38 20.71 -0.32
C ALA A 12 0.46 19.48 0.03
N ILE A 13 1.57 19.73 0.72
CA ILE A 13 2.27 18.70 1.52
C ILE A 13 1.18 17.95 2.30
N SER A 14 0.99 16.67 2.00
CA SER A 14 -0.05 15.85 2.63
C SER A 14 0.09 15.98 4.16
N PRO A 15 -1.00 16.20 4.92
CA PRO A 15 -0.93 16.31 6.38
C PRO A 15 -0.33 15.06 7.06
N LEU A 16 -0.26 13.94 6.32
CA LEU A 16 0.43 12.72 6.72
C LEU A 16 1.96 12.87 6.83
N VAL A 17 2.58 13.77 6.06
CA VAL A 17 4.03 14.11 6.10
C VAL A 17 4.44 14.65 7.48
N LEU A 18 3.50 15.26 8.20
CA LEU A 18 3.73 15.82 9.53
C LEU A 18 3.43 14.82 10.67
N SER A 19 3.09 13.57 10.35
CA SER A 19 2.77 12.55 11.37
C SER A 19 4.00 12.21 12.21
N PRO A 20 3.93 12.31 13.55
CA PRO A 20 5.02 11.89 14.42
C PRO A 20 5.21 10.37 14.30
N GLY A 21 6.42 9.91 13.97
CA GLY A 21 6.79 8.49 13.97
C GLY A 21 7.14 7.89 12.60
N LEU A 22 6.89 8.59 11.49
CA LEU A 22 7.36 8.14 10.17
C LEU A 22 8.87 8.42 10.02
N PRO A 23 9.66 7.43 9.53
CA PRO A 23 11.07 7.64 9.24
C PRO A 23 11.21 8.72 8.15
N LYS A 24 12.05 9.71 8.42
CA LYS A 24 12.39 10.80 7.49
C LYS A 24 13.70 10.47 6.78
N SER A 25 13.78 10.81 5.50
CA SER A 25 15.00 10.80 4.71
C SER A 25 16.02 11.80 5.27
N ARG A 26 17.28 11.69 4.81
CA ARG A 26 18.37 12.59 5.23
C ARG A 26 18.09 14.06 4.94
N GLU A 27 17.29 14.33 3.92
CA GLU A 27 16.86 15.66 3.50
C GLU A 27 15.61 16.17 4.26
N GLY A 28 15.02 15.36 5.14
CA GLY A 28 13.88 15.75 5.99
C GLY A 28 12.49 15.40 5.43
N ASP A 29 12.42 14.97 4.17
CA ASP A 29 11.19 14.46 3.55
C ASP A 29 10.82 13.07 4.08
N PRO A 30 9.53 12.66 4.04
CA PRO A 30 9.13 11.30 4.37
C PRO A 30 9.86 10.28 3.48
N ALA A 31 10.37 9.20 4.09
CA ALA A 31 10.99 8.11 3.33
C ALA A 31 9.99 7.33 2.47
N PHE A 32 8.69 7.44 2.79
CA PHE A 32 7.57 6.81 2.09
C PHE A 32 6.51 7.86 1.80
N ALA A 33 5.89 7.80 0.61
CA ALA A 33 4.88 8.77 0.18
C ALA A 33 3.55 8.59 0.94
N GLU A 34 3.22 7.35 1.29
CA GLU A 34 2.02 6.99 2.02
C GLU A 34 2.35 6.00 3.15
N PRO A 35 1.65 6.04 4.31
CA PRO A 35 1.95 5.16 5.44
C PRO A 35 1.93 3.66 5.10
N TRP A 36 1.00 3.23 4.24
CA TRP A 36 0.87 1.82 3.83
C TRP A 36 2.11 1.28 3.11
N GLN A 37 2.90 2.15 2.46
CA GLN A 37 4.14 1.73 1.79
C GLN A 37 5.19 1.28 2.81
N ALA A 38 5.28 1.99 3.95
CA ALA A 38 6.17 1.61 5.03
C ALA A 38 5.74 0.27 5.66
N GLU A 39 4.43 0.04 5.80
CA GLU A 39 3.88 -1.21 6.31
C GLU A 39 4.20 -2.39 5.37
N ALA A 40 4.01 -2.24 4.06
CA ALA A 40 4.34 -3.26 3.07
C ALA A 40 5.84 -3.61 3.08
N PHE A 41 6.70 -2.59 3.14
CA PHE A 41 8.14 -2.76 3.28
C PHE A 41 8.49 -3.52 4.56
N ALA A 42 7.96 -3.10 5.71
CA ALA A 42 8.24 -3.72 7.00
C ALA A 42 7.79 -5.19 7.05
N MET A 43 6.61 -5.52 6.51
CA MET A 43 6.14 -6.91 6.40
C MET A 43 7.09 -7.77 5.56
N THR A 44 7.58 -7.23 4.45
CA THR A 44 8.51 -7.93 3.55
C THR A 44 9.82 -8.24 4.25
N VAL A 45 10.43 -7.24 4.90
CA VAL A 45 11.66 -7.42 5.68
C VAL A 45 11.45 -8.44 6.79
N GLN A 46 10.36 -8.33 7.54
CA GLN A 46 10.09 -9.23 8.66
C GLN A 46 9.90 -10.68 8.24
N LEU A 47 9.24 -10.94 7.10
CA LEU A 47 9.06 -12.29 6.56
C LEU A 47 10.39 -12.87 6.07
N HIS A 48 11.21 -12.06 5.39
CA HIS A 48 12.56 -12.46 5.01
C HIS A 48 13.42 -12.81 6.24
N GLU A 49 13.43 -11.96 7.28
CA GLU A 49 14.18 -12.22 8.52
C GLU A 49 13.76 -13.52 9.22
N LYS A 50 12.49 -13.90 9.07
CA LYS A 50 11.96 -15.18 9.57
C LYS A 50 12.31 -16.37 8.68
N GLY A 51 13.02 -16.16 7.57
CA GLY A 51 13.40 -17.20 6.62
C GLY A 51 12.24 -17.73 5.80
N VAL A 52 11.15 -16.98 5.67
CA VAL A 52 9.98 -17.39 4.87
C VAL A 52 10.33 -17.47 3.39
N PHE A 53 11.17 -16.54 2.92
CA PHE A 53 11.75 -16.53 1.57
C PHE A 53 13.12 -15.87 1.62
N SER A 54 13.93 -16.12 0.59
CA SER A 54 15.21 -15.47 0.35
C SER A 54 15.04 -14.16 -0.42
N TRP A 55 16.02 -13.25 -0.31
CA TRP A 55 16.04 -12.04 -1.13
C TRP A 55 16.08 -12.32 -2.63
N SER A 56 16.65 -13.45 -3.06
CA SER A 56 16.68 -13.85 -4.48
C SER A 56 15.28 -14.18 -4.99
N GLU A 57 14.50 -14.96 -4.25
CA GLU A 57 13.10 -15.26 -4.59
C GLU A 57 12.26 -13.99 -4.60
N TRP A 58 12.45 -13.11 -3.61
CA TRP A 58 11.78 -11.80 -3.58
C TRP A 58 12.10 -10.96 -4.82
N ALA A 59 13.39 -10.81 -5.16
CA ALA A 59 13.81 -10.01 -6.30
C ALA A 59 13.25 -10.56 -7.62
N GLU A 60 13.18 -11.88 -7.77
CA GLU A 60 12.60 -12.51 -8.95
C GLU A 60 11.10 -12.21 -9.08
N VAL A 61 10.32 -12.43 -8.02
CA VAL A 61 8.87 -12.19 -8.03
C VAL A 61 8.57 -10.70 -8.23
N LEU A 62 9.27 -9.80 -7.52
CA LEU A 62 9.09 -8.36 -7.67
C LEU A 62 9.43 -7.88 -9.09
N SER A 63 10.49 -8.41 -9.69
CA SER A 63 10.86 -8.05 -11.06
C SER A 63 9.77 -8.45 -12.06
N GLN A 64 9.17 -9.64 -11.89
CA GLN A 64 8.06 -10.08 -12.73
C GLN A 64 6.85 -9.15 -12.61
N GLU A 65 6.55 -8.66 -11.40
CA GLU A 65 5.50 -7.66 -11.22
C GLU A 65 5.86 -6.34 -11.87
N LEU A 66 7.08 -5.80 -11.67
CA LEU A 66 7.53 -4.52 -12.22
C LEU A 66 7.55 -4.46 -13.75
N TYR A 67 7.82 -5.58 -14.42
CA TYR A 67 7.83 -5.67 -15.89
C TYR A 67 6.54 -6.25 -16.48
N GLY A 68 5.50 -6.42 -15.66
CA GLY A 68 4.19 -6.87 -16.10
C GLY A 68 3.51 -5.90 -17.09
N PRO A 69 2.49 -6.36 -17.83
CA PRO A 69 1.72 -5.49 -18.72
C PRO A 69 0.94 -4.44 -17.92
N GLY A 70 0.83 -3.22 -18.46
CA GLY A 70 0.02 -2.14 -17.87
C GLY A 70 0.73 -1.27 -16.83
N ARG A 71 2.05 -1.43 -16.65
CA ARG A 71 2.86 -0.64 -15.71
C ARG A 71 3.06 0.80 -16.17
N ARG A 72 3.14 1.70 -15.19
CA ARG A 72 3.27 3.13 -15.46
C ARG A 72 4.71 3.50 -15.76
N ALA A 73 4.90 4.33 -16.79
CA ALA A 73 6.23 4.79 -17.20
C ALA A 73 6.91 5.70 -16.16
N ASP A 74 6.14 6.30 -15.24
CA ASP A 74 6.61 7.15 -14.16
C ASP A 74 6.89 6.40 -12.85
N ALA A 75 6.71 5.08 -12.83
CA ALA A 75 6.87 4.21 -11.66
C ALA A 75 6.00 4.61 -10.44
N SER A 76 4.91 5.37 -10.65
CA SER A 76 3.99 5.73 -9.57
C SER A 76 3.27 4.54 -8.95
N ASP A 77 3.27 3.38 -9.62
CA ASP A 77 2.72 2.10 -9.19
C ASP A 77 3.77 1.16 -8.55
N TYR A 78 4.97 1.65 -8.22
CA TYR A 78 6.06 0.83 -7.68
C TYR A 78 5.64 0.04 -6.43
N TYR A 79 5.02 0.70 -5.46
CA TYR A 79 4.58 0.02 -4.23
C TYR A 79 3.31 -0.82 -4.45
N ASP A 80 2.52 -0.56 -5.49
CA ASP A 80 1.45 -1.48 -5.90
C ASP A 80 2.05 -2.79 -6.44
N CYS A 81 3.13 -2.70 -7.24
CA CYS A 81 3.90 -3.87 -7.68
C CYS A 81 4.48 -4.63 -6.47
N TRP A 82 4.97 -3.89 -5.46
CA TRP A 82 5.50 -4.46 -4.22
C TRP A 82 4.45 -5.29 -3.47
N VAL A 83 3.25 -4.73 -3.28
CA VAL A 83 2.15 -5.44 -2.61
C VAL A 83 1.68 -6.64 -3.44
N ALA A 84 1.63 -6.51 -4.77
CA ALA A 84 1.30 -7.62 -5.66
C ALA A 84 2.32 -8.76 -5.54
N ALA A 85 3.61 -8.43 -5.54
CA ALA A 85 4.70 -9.40 -5.40
C ALA A 85 4.64 -10.12 -4.04
N LEU A 86 4.44 -9.35 -2.96
CA LEU A 86 4.28 -9.93 -1.62
C LEU A 86 3.08 -10.86 -1.54
N SER A 87 1.92 -10.42 -2.05
CA SER A 87 0.69 -11.21 -2.06
C SER A 87 0.85 -12.53 -2.84
N ARG A 88 1.54 -12.46 -3.98
CA ARG A 88 1.85 -13.64 -4.79
C ARG A 88 2.74 -14.60 -4.02
N LEU A 89 3.83 -14.12 -3.44
CA LEU A 89 4.80 -14.93 -2.72
C LEU A 89 4.15 -15.63 -1.52
N VAL A 90 3.39 -14.92 -0.69
CA VAL A 90 2.72 -15.54 0.48
C VAL A 90 1.64 -16.55 0.07
N THR A 91 1.08 -16.42 -1.13
CA THR A 91 0.12 -17.40 -1.69
C THR A 91 0.85 -18.63 -2.23
N GLU A 92 1.94 -18.44 -2.98
CA GLU A 92 2.76 -19.54 -3.51
C GLU A 92 3.38 -20.39 -2.39
N LEU A 93 3.74 -19.76 -1.26
CA LEU A 93 4.22 -20.43 -0.06
C LEU A 93 3.10 -21.00 0.84
N SER A 94 1.83 -20.93 0.41
CA SER A 94 0.67 -21.45 1.17
C SER A 94 0.51 -20.87 2.58
N ILE A 95 0.99 -19.65 2.83
CA ILE A 95 0.81 -18.93 4.11
C ILE A 95 -0.61 -18.39 4.20
N THR A 96 -1.16 -17.98 3.06
CA THR A 96 -2.56 -17.58 2.87
C THR A 96 -3.02 -18.08 1.50
N SER A 97 -4.31 -18.01 1.22
CA SER A 97 -4.85 -18.27 -0.10
C SER A 97 -5.24 -16.97 -0.81
N ARG A 98 -5.28 -17.03 -2.15
CA ARG A 98 -5.82 -15.92 -2.96
C ARG A 98 -7.26 -15.59 -2.56
N ALA A 99 -8.06 -16.61 -2.26
CA ALA A 99 -9.46 -16.44 -1.84
C ALA A 99 -9.57 -15.71 -0.49
N ASP A 100 -8.69 -16.00 0.47
CA ASP A 100 -8.70 -15.32 1.77
C ASP A 100 -8.28 -13.86 1.63
N LEU A 101 -7.27 -13.58 0.79
CA LEU A 101 -6.87 -12.20 0.48
C LEU A 101 -8.01 -11.43 -0.18
N ASP A 102 -8.61 -11.98 -1.23
CA ASP A 102 -9.71 -11.33 -1.96
C ASP A 102 -10.92 -11.11 -1.03
N GLN A 103 -11.25 -12.08 -0.17
CA GLN A 103 -12.33 -11.94 0.82
C GLN A 103 -12.02 -10.83 1.83
N LEU A 104 -10.79 -10.76 2.34
CA LEU A 104 -10.40 -9.74 3.30
C LEU A 104 -10.40 -8.34 2.66
N THR A 105 -9.91 -8.21 1.43
CA THR A 105 -9.98 -6.96 0.66
C THR A 105 -11.42 -6.50 0.48
N GLN A 106 -12.31 -7.40 0.05
CA GLN A 106 -13.73 -7.10 -0.11
C GLN A 106 -14.37 -6.62 1.19
N ARG A 107 -14.10 -7.31 2.30
CA ARG A 107 -14.62 -6.90 3.62
C ARG A 107 -14.10 -5.53 4.07
N TRP A 108 -12.86 -5.20 3.76
CA TRP A 108 -12.33 -3.86 4.04
C TRP A 108 -12.99 -2.77 3.19
N GLN A 109 -13.31 -3.06 1.92
CA GLN A 109 -14.06 -2.14 1.06
C GLN A 109 -15.47 -1.90 1.62
N GLU A 110 -16.18 -2.97 1.97
CA GLU A 110 -17.52 -2.89 2.58
C GLU A 110 -17.49 -2.13 3.92
N ALA A 111 -16.48 -2.38 4.76
CA ALA A 111 -16.27 -1.64 5.99
C ALA A 111 -16.06 -0.14 5.73
N ALA A 112 -15.25 0.21 4.73
CA ALA A 112 -15.01 1.62 4.37
C ALA A 112 -16.30 2.30 3.89
N GLU A 113 -17.08 1.63 3.05
CA GLU A 113 -18.37 2.13 2.54
C GLU A 113 -19.42 2.31 3.65
N ALA A 114 -19.45 1.39 4.63
CA ALA A 114 -20.38 1.43 5.75
C ALA A 114 -19.98 2.43 6.86
N THR A 115 -18.76 2.96 6.84
CA THR A 115 -18.24 3.86 7.88
C THR A 115 -18.65 5.32 7.60
N PRO A 116 -19.42 5.97 8.48
CA PRO A 116 -19.72 7.39 8.34
C PRO A 116 -18.46 8.26 8.31
N HIS A 117 -18.47 9.35 7.54
CA HIS A 117 -17.33 10.28 7.48
C HIS A 117 -16.94 10.78 8.88
N GLY A 118 -15.64 10.75 9.17
CA GLY A 118 -15.10 11.16 10.47
C GLY A 118 -15.06 10.05 11.53
N ALA A 119 -15.63 8.88 11.26
CA ALA A 119 -15.47 7.69 12.11
C ALA A 119 -14.31 6.81 11.60
N PRO A 120 -13.64 6.04 12.50
CA PRO A 120 -12.59 5.12 12.09
C PRO A 120 -13.14 3.92 11.32
N ILE A 121 -12.48 3.53 10.22
CA ILE A 121 -12.79 2.32 9.47
C ILE A 121 -12.26 1.12 10.25
N ARG A 122 -13.14 0.18 10.58
CA ARG A 122 -12.81 -1.09 11.23
C ARG A 122 -13.48 -2.22 10.49
N LEU A 123 -12.87 -3.40 10.47
CA LEU A 123 -13.41 -4.58 9.78
C LEU A 123 -14.79 -5.02 10.32
N GLU A 124 -15.11 -4.66 11.57
CA GLU A 124 -16.44 -4.86 12.20
C GLU A 124 -17.54 -3.97 11.61
N ASN A 125 -17.18 -2.90 10.89
CA ASN A 125 -18.14 -2.02 10.22
C ASN A 125 -18.71 -2.68 8.95
N ALA A 126 -18.02 -3.68 8.38
CA ALA A 126 -18.55 -4.45 7.27
C ALA A 126 -19.83 -5.18 7.70
N PRO A 127 -20.92 -5.15 6.90
CA PRO A 127 -22.13 -5.86 7.23
C PRO A 127 -21.82 -7.36 7.39
N GLY A 128 -22.19 -7.92 8.55
CA GLY A 128 -22.07 -9.35 8.80
C GLY A 128 -22.92 -10.14 7.80
N ARG A 129 -22.35 -11.22 7.27
CA ARG A 129 -23.04 -12.15 6.37
C ARG A 129 -24.11 -12.97 7.10
#